data_AF-A0A238K5P5-F1
#
_entry.id   AF-A0A238K5P5-F1
#
_cell.length_a   1.000
_cell.length_b   1.000
_cell.length_c   1.000
_cell.angle_alpha   90.00
_cell.angle_beta   90.00
_cell.angle_gamma   90.00
#
_symmetry.space_group_name_H-M   'P 1'
#
loop_
_entity.id
_entity.type
_entity.pdbx_description
1 polymer ?
#
loop_
_entity_poly.entity_id
_entity_poly.type
_entity_poly.pdbx_seq_one_letter_code
_entity_poly.pdbx_strand_id
1 'polypeptide(L)'
;MWGQEFPNLTGGTAVTGVIHHLSKPVLIGQIRAHGQFGIISSTDPVPGDAWADFLPESAVLESNWKDLQCGMYNTQTATCVLIKSNGGVRRVNAESLVRIQLSDPDLAHRAAGVNAIARGLDPSQIDPLAESIADEPDAALKRRKDRLQNCLAARFGALERGRVIHNAAKAETPRGVLRRKVSV
;
A
#
# COMPACT_ATOMS: atom_id res chain seq x y z
N MET A 1 -10.41 10.65 -14.00
CA MET A 1 -10.04 11.09 -15.35
C MET A 1 -10.42 9.99 -16.32
N TRP A 2 -11.45 10.20 -17.13
CA TRP A 2 -12.01 9.24 -18.09
C TRP A 2 -12.38 10.01 -19.37
N GLY A 3 -12.60 9.31 -20.49
CA GLY A 3 -12.94 9.90 -21.79
C GLY A 3 -11.76 10.46 -22.58
N GLN A 4 -10.52 10.27 -22.12
CA GLN A 4 -9.34 10.69 -22.88
C GLN A 4 -9.10 9.79 -24.08
N GLU A 5 -8.74 10.39 -25.21
CA GLU A 5 -8.47 9.69 -26.46
C GLU A 5 -7.05 9.98 -26.96
N PHE A 6 -6.37 8.94 -27.43
CA PHE A 6 -5.02 9.04 -28.00
C PHE A 6 -4.84 8.08 -29.17
N PRO A 7 -4.09 8.45 -30.23
CA PRO A 7 -3.67 7.51 -31.25
C PRO A 7 -2.85 6.37 -30.64
N ASN A 8 -3.13 5.13 -31.04
CA ASN A 8 -2.41 3.95 -30.57
C ASN A 8 -1.41 3.45 -31.61
N LEU A 9 -0.47 2.60 -31.17
CA LEU A 9 0.62 2.09 -32.01
C LEU A 9 0.18 1.08 -33.07
N THR A 10 -1.10 0.71 -33.07
CA THR A 10 -1.73 -0.20 -34.03
C THR A 10 -2.58 0.53 -35.08
N GLY A 11 -2.53 1.88 -35.10
CA GLY A 11 -3.21 2.70 -36.10
C GLY A 11 -4.67 3.06 -35.77
N GLY A 12 -5.17 2.71 -34.59
CA GLY A 12 -6.48 3.10 -34.08
C GLY A 12 -6.42 4.18 -33.00
N THR A 13 -7.54 4.42 -32.33
CA THR A 13 -7.64 5.32 -31.17
C THR A 13 -7.87 4.51 -29.90
N ALA A 14 -7.10 4.80 -28.86
CA ALA A 14 -7.29 4.25 -27.54
C ALA A 14 -8.07 5.24 -26.66
N VAL A 15 -9.10 4.75 -25.96
CA VAL A 15 -10.03 5.56 -25.18
C VAL A 15 -9.98 5.11 -23.73
N THR A 16 -9.83 6.05 -22.80
CA THR A 16 -9.91 5.73 -21.36
C THR A 16 -11.37 5.64 -20.93
N GLY A 17 -11.87 4.45 -20.63
CA GLY A 17 -13.25 4.25 -20.20
C GLY A 17 -13.52 4.79 -18.79
N VAL A 18 -14.80 4.76 -18.37
CA VAL A 18 -15.23 5.19 -17.02
C VAL A 18 -14.62 4.32 -15.91
N ILE A 19 -14.18 3.11 -16.25
CA ILE A 19 -13.52 2.18 -15.35
C ILE A 19 -12.00 2.45 -15.22
N HIS A 20 -11.47 3.52 -15.83
CA HIS A 20 -10.03 3.87 -15.93
C HIS A 20 -9.14 2.87 -16.70
N HIS A 21 -9.72 1.86 -17.34
CA HIS A 21 -9.00 1.04 -18.31
C HIS A 21 -9.06 1.68 -19.71
N LEU A 22 -7.97 1.51 -20.45
CA LEU A 22 -7.84 2.00 -21.83
C LEU A 22 -8.36 0.93 -22.80
N SER A 23 -9.15 1.32 -23.81
CA SER A 23 -9.51 0.42 -24.91
C SER A 23 -8.27 0.04 -25.73
N LYS A 24 -8.18 -1.24 -26.09
CA LYS A 24 -7.02 -1.80 -26.80
C LYS A 24 -7.48 -2.92 -27.73
N PRO A 25 -6.87 -3.05 -28.92
CA PRO A 25 -7.12 -4.23 -29.74
C PRO A 25 -6.51 -5.47 -29.08
N VAL A 26 -7.15 -6.62 -29.27
CA VAL A 26 -6.59 -7.91 -28.91
C VAL A 26 -5.87 -8.46 -30.14
N LEU A 27 -4.57 -8.69 -30.01
CA LEU A 27 -3.73 -9.24 -31.07
C LEU A 27 -3.37 -10.67 -30.72
N ILE A 28 -3.74 -11.60 -31.59
CA ILE A 28 -3.31 -13.00 -31.50
C ILE A 28 -2.23 -13.19 -32.56
N GLY A 29 -1.09 -13.74 -32.14
CA GLY A 29 0.01 -14.01 -33.05
C GLY A 29 0.67 -15.36 -32.83
N GLN A 30 1.48 -15.74 -33.81
CA GLN A 30 2.23 -16.98 -33.88
C GLN A 30 3.73 -16.66 -33.90
N ILE A 31 4.50 -17.44 -33.14
CA ILE A 31 5.96 -17.38 -33.19
C ILE A 31 6.45 -18.08 -34.46
N ARG A 32 7.23 -17.38 -35.29
CA ARG A 32 7.79 -17.91 -36.53
C ARG A 32 9.11 -18.66 -36.28
N ALA A 33 9.58 -19.41 -37.27
CA ALA A 33 10.82 -20.20 -37.17
C ALA A 33 12.08 -19.35 -36.85
N HIS A 34 12.07 -18.07 -37.19
CA HIS A 34 13.13 -17.11 -36.88
C HIS A 34 12.91 -16.36 -35.55
N GLY A 35 11.98 -16.82 -34.71
CA GLY A 35 11.73 -16.28 -33.36
C GLY A 35 10.91 -15.00 -33.29
N GLN A 36 10.51 -14.41 -34.42
CA GLN A 36 9.66 -13.22 -34.44
C GLN A 36 8.18 -13.56 -34.28
N PHE A 37 7.43 -12.63 -33.70
CA PHE A 37 5.99 -12.73 -33.54
C PHE A 37 5.28 -12.19 -34.80
N GLY A 38 4.43 -13.02 -35.41
CA GLY A 38 3.54 -12.60 -36.51
C GLY A 38 2.10 -12.52 -36.03
N ILE A 39 1.42 -11.40 -36.25
CA ILE A 39 -0.01 -11.27 -35.94
C ILE A 39 -0.81 -12.10 -36.96
N ILE A 40 -1.72 -12.96 -36.46
CA ILE A 40 -2.59 -13.82 -37.28
C ILE A 40 -4.08 -13.44 -37.14
N SER A 41 -4.45 -12.74 -36.08
CA SER A 41 -5.80 -12.21 -35.87
C SER A 41 -5.76 -10.95 -35.02
N SER A 42 -6.70 -10.04 -35.26
CA SER A 42 -6.87 -8.78 -34.54
C SER A 42 -8.34 -8.45 -34.39
N THR A 43 -8.68 -7.75 -33.31
CA THR A 43 -9.97 -7.08 -33.14
C THR A 43 -9.83 -5.58 -33.35
N ASP A 44 -10.95 -4.89 -33.49
CA ASP A 44 -11.01 -3.46 -33.17
C ASP A 44 -10.72 -3.23 -31.67
N PRO A 45 -10.41 -2.00 -31.23
CA PRO A 45 -10.20 -1.71 -29.82
C PRO A 45 -11.38 -2.15 -28.96
N VAL A 46 -11.12 -3.09 -28.05
CA VAL A 46 -12.10 -3.60 -27.10
C VAL A 46 -12.01 -2.74 -25.83
N PRO A 47 -13.15 -2.28 -25.26
CA PRO A 47 -13.17 -1.67 -23.94
C PRO A 47 -12.54 -2.62 -22.91
N GLY A 48 -11.72 -2.07 -22.02
CA GLY A 48 -11.19 -2.88 -20.91
C GLY A 48 -12.32 -3.33 -19.98
N ASP A 49 -12.07 -4.44 -19.30
CA ASP A 49 -12.83 -4.88 -18.14
C ASP A 49 -11.88 -4.88 -16.94
N ALA A 50 -12.31 -4.33 -15.81
CA ALA A 50 -11.44 -4.07 -14.66
C ALA A 50 -11.26 -5.32 -13.78
N TRP A 51 -12.28 -6.18 -13.74
CA TRP A 51 -12.36 -7.31 -12.81
C TRP A 51 -12.81 -8.57 -13.54
N ALA A 52 -12.38 -9.74 -13.06
CA ALA A 52 -12.80 -11.00 -13.65
C ALA A 52 -14.12 -11.46 -13.03
N ASP A 53 -15.08 -11.81 -13.89
CA ASP A 53 -16.38 -12.37 -13.49
C ASP A 53 -16.27 -13.74 -12.78
N PHE A 54 -15.17 -14.46 -13.02
CA PHE A 54 -15.02 -15.86 -12.62
C PHE A 54 -14.21 -16.05 -11.33
N LEU A 55 -13.50 -15.02 -10.87
CA LEU A 55 -12.73 -15.10 -9.63
C LEU A 55 -13.61 -14.62 -8.47
N PRO A 56 -13.87 -15.45 -7.44
CA PRO A 56 -14.78 -15.10 -6.35
C PRO A 56 -14.47 -13.75 -5.68
N GLU A 57 -13.19 -13.40 -5.60
CA GLU A 57 -12.72 -12.17 -4.96
C GLU A 57 -12.98 -10.91 -5.80
N SER A 58 -13.06 -11.04 -7.14
CA SER A 58 -13.24 -9.90 -8.05
C SER A 58 -14.62 -9.84 -8.69
N ALA A 59 -15.37 -10.95 -8.74
CA ALA A 59 -16.70 -11.01 -9.32
C ALA A 59 -17.71 -10.06 -8.65
N VAL A 60 -17.43 -9.65 -7.41
CA VAL A 60 -18.25 -8.71 -6.63
C VAL A 60 -17.78 -7.26 -6.76
N LEU A 61 -16.73 -7.01 -7.55
CA LEU A 61 -16.11 -5.70 -7.68
C LEU A 61 -16.54 -5.03 -8.98
N GLU A 62 -16.88 -3.75 -8.87
CA GLU A 62 -17.14 -2.85 -9.97
C GLU A 62 -16.12 -1.70 -9.93
N SER A 63 -15.68 -1.25 -11.10
CA SER A 63 -14.96 0.01 -11.22
C SER A 63 -15.84 1.02 -11.94
N ASN A 64 -16.11 2.16 -11.31
CA ASN A 64 -16.76 3.28 -11.97
C ASN A 64 -16.24 4.59 -11.37
N TRP A 65 -15.40 5.30 -12.12
CA TRP A 65 -14.81 6.56 -11.69
C TRP A 65 -15.64 7.79 -12.07
N LYS A 66 -16.75 7.60 -12.77
CA LYS A 66 -17.69 8.67 -13.10
C LYS A 66 -18.71 8.83 -11.97
N ASP A 67 -19.36 7.74 -11.59
CA ASP A 67 -20.49 7.78 -10.66
C ASP A 67 -20.09 7.35 -9.24
N LEU A 68 -19.27 6.30 -9.11
CA LEU A 68 -18.84 5.76 -7.81
C LEU A 68 -17.53 6.35 -7.30
N GLN A 69 -16.79 7.06 -8.16
CA GLN A 69 -15.43 7.55 -7.90
C GLN A 69 -14.50 6.49 -7.31
N CYS A 70 -14.68 5.22 -7.71
CA CYS A 70 -14.00 4.08 -7.11
C CYS A 70 -13.56 3.04 -8.15
N GLY A 71 -12.37 2.46 -7.95
CA GLY A 71 -11.83 1.37 -8.75
C GLY A 71 -12.21 -0.03 -8.25
N MET A 72 -12.41 -0.19 -6.94
CA MET A 72 -12.75 -1.46 -6.29
C MET A 72 -14.03 -1.28 -5.47
N TYR A 73 -15.14 -0.98 -6.12
CA TYR A 73 -16.41 -0.87 -5.43
C TYR A 73 -16.99 -2.27 -5.24
N ASN A 74 -17.15 -2.71 -4.01
CA ASN A 74 -17.80 -3.98 -3.73
C ASN A 74 -19.32 -3.78 -3.77
N THR A 75 -19.97 -4.42 -4.74
CA THR A 75 -21.41 -4.28 -4.99
C THR A 75 -22.29 -4.95 -3.93
N GLN A 76 -21.74 -5.89 -3.16
CA GLN A 76 -22.44 -6.56 -2.06
C GLN A 76 -22.43 -5.73 -0.78
N THR A 77 -21.30 -5.11 -0.45
CA THR A 77 -21.15 -4.30 0.76
C THR A 77 -21.43 -2.81 0.51
N ALA A 78 -21.59 -2.41 -0.74
CA ALA A 78 -21.75 -1.03 -1.18
C ALA A 78 -20.60 -0.11 -0.73
N THR A 79 -19.37 -0.65 -0.65
CA THR A 79 -18.19 0.07 -0.16
C THR A 79 -17.05 0.04 -1.16
N CYS A 80 -16.30 1.14 -1.24
CA CYS A 80 -15.04 1.17 -1.97
C CYS A 80 -13.94 0.49 -1.15
N VAL A 81 -13.47 -0.69 -1.57
CA VAL A 81 -12.49 -1.50 -0.81
C VAL A 81 -11.04 -1.13 -1.12
N LEU A 82 -10.80 -0.20 -2.06
CA LEU A 82 -9.47 0.37 -2.27
C LEU A 82 -9.13 1.30 -1.09
N ILE A 83 -8.78 0.71 0.05
CA ILE A 83 -8.55 1.44 1.30
C ILE A 83 -7.31 2.35 1.19
N LYS A 84 -6.32 1.99 0.35
CA LYS A 84 -5.13 2.81 0.00
C LYS A 84 -4.62 2.42 -1.39
N SER A 85 -4.06 3.38 -2.14
CA SER A 85 -3.27 3.06 -3.34
C SER A 85 -2.13 2.10 -3.00
N ASN A 86 -1.48 1.48 -3.99
CA ASN A 86 -0.29 0.64 -3.79
C ASN A 86 0.86 1.31 -2.97
N GLY A 87 0.76 2.60 -2.64
CA GLY A 87 1.56 3.22 -1.57
C GLY A 87 1.39 2.55 -0.19
N GLY A 88 0.27 1.89 0.08
CA GLY A 88 0.05 1.08 1.30
C GLY A 88 0.97 -0.13 1.38
N VAL A 89 1.16 -0.85 0.27
CA VAL A 89 2.09 -2.00 0.19
C VAL A 89 3.54 -1.54 0.38
N ARG A 90 3.91 -0.35 -0.14
CA ARG A 90 5.22 0.26 0.14
C ARG A 90 5.41 0.56 1.63
N ARG A 91 4.37 1.01 2.33
CA ARG A 91 4.44 1.31 3.77
C ARG A 91 4.64 0.05 4.62
N VAL A 92 3.94 -1.03 4.30
CA VAL A 92 4.06 -2.30 5.05
C VAL A 92 5.42 -2.98 4.83
N ASN A 93 5.97 -2.95 3.62
CA ASN A 93 7.32 -3.49 3.36
C ASN A 93 8.43 -2.62 3.96
N ALA A 94 8.23 -1.31 4.08
CA ALA A 94 9.23 -0.40 4.65
C ALA A 94 9.49 -0.67 6.14
N GLU A 95 8.45 -0.97 6.93
CA GLU A 95 8.60 -1.19 8.39
C GLU A 95 9.55 -2.37 8.72
N SER A 96 9.49 -3.45 7.95
CA SER A 96 10.40 -4.62 8.15
C SER A 96 11.79 -4.40 7.55
N LEU A 97 11.86 -3.73 6.40
CA LEU A 97 13.12 -3.47 5.70
C LEU A 97 14.01 -2.45 6.44
N VAL A 98 13.39 -1.46 7.11
CA VAL A 98 14.14 -0.40 7.81
C VAL A 98 15.02 -0.96 8.92
N ARG A 99 14.55 -1.92 9.73
CA ARG A 99 15.39 -2.55 10.77
C ARG A 99 16.65 -3.21 10.20
N ILE A 100 16.50 -3.91 9.09
CA ILE A 100 17.62 -4.55 8.37
C ILE A 100 18.58 -3.46 7.87
N GLN A 101 18.05 -2.41 7.23
CA GLN A 101 18.85 -1.31 6.71
C GLN A 101 19.60 -0.54 7.79
N LEU A 102 19.00 -0.30 8.96
CA LEU A 102 19.62 0.46 10.05
C LEU A 102 20.84 -0.24 10.67
N SER A 103 20.92 -1.57 10.52
CA SER A 103 22.00 -2.43 11.05
C SER A 103 22.96 -2.91 9.95
N ASP A 104 22.79 -2.45 8.72
CA ASP A 104 23.59 -2.89 7.57
C ASP A 104 25.07 -2.45 7.74
N PRO A 105 26.06 -3.31 7.41
CA PRO A 105 27.47 -2.90 7.45
C PRO A 105 27.79 -1.74 6.49
N ASP A 106 27.06 -1.60 5.37
CA ASP A 106 27.22 -0.51 4.41
C ASP A 106 26.56 0.78 4.91
N LEU A 107 27.37 1.84 5.00
CA LEU A 107 26.92 3.18 5.39
C LEU A 107 25.80 3.72 4.48
N ALA A 108 25.86 3.44 3.17
CA ALA A 108 24.86 3.91 2.22
C ALA A 108 23.49 3.29 2.48
N HIS A 109 23.44 2.01 2.88
CA HIS A 109 22.21 1.32 3.24
C HIS A 109 21.64 1.86 4.56
N ARG A 110 22.47 2.08 5.58
CA ARG A 110 22.03 2.72 6.83
C ARG A 110 21.48 4.12 6.57
N ALA A 111 22.16 4.91 5.74
CA ALA A 111 21.69 6.24 5.35
C ALA A 111 20.36 6.20 4.58
N ALA A 112 20.16 5.20 3.72
CA ALA A 112 18.90 4.97 3.02
C ALA A 112 17.76 4.62 3.99
N GLY A 113 18.02 3.80 5.01
CA GLY A 113 17.06 3.53 6.09
C GLY A 113 16.63 4.80 6.83
N VAL A 114 17.60 5.64 7.24
CA VAL A 114 17.32 6.92 7.89
C VAL A 114 16.54 7.88 6.98
N ASN A 115 16.85 7.92 5.67
CA ASN A 115 16.08 8.68 4.67
C ASN A 115 14.63 8.17 4.56
N ALA A 116 14.41 6.85 4.63
CA ALA A 116 13.08 6.27 4.56
C ALA A 116 12.23 6.66 5.78
N ILE A 117 12.80 6.55 7.00
CA ILE A 117 12.11 6.97 8.24
C ILE A 117 11.76 8.46 8.18
N ALA A 118 12.68 9.31 7.74
CA ALA A 118 12.45 10.75 7.64
C ALA A 118 11.32 11.14 6.67
N ARG A 119 11.06 10.32 5.64
CA ARG A 119 9.94 10.54 4.69
C ARG A 119 8.62 9.99 5.20
N GLY A 120 8.65 8.85 5.92
CA GLY A 120 7.45 8.19 6.42
C GLY A 120 6.90 8.82 7.69
N LEU A 121 7.79 9.24 8.61
CA LEU A 121 7.46 9.78 9.94
C LEU A 121 6.40 8.94 10.67
N ASP A 122 6.65 7.62 10.73
CA ASP A 122 5.74 6.67 11.37
C ASP A 122 6.17 6.41 12.82
N PRO A 123 5.27 6.48 13.82
CA PRO A 123 5.60 6.28 15.23
C PRO A 123 6.19 4.89 15.52
N SER A 124 5.85 3.87 14.72
CA SER A 124 6.44 2.52 14.88
C SER A 124 7.95 2.46 14.68
N GLN A 125 8.56 3.52 14.13
CA GLN A 125 9.99 3.60 13.85
C GLN A 125 10.80 4.25 14.99
N ILE A 126 10.14 4.73 16.06
CA ILE A 126 10.79 5.40 17.19
C ILE A 126 11.75 4.45 17.92
N ASP A 127 11.30 3.24 18.25
CA ASP A 127 12.14 2.28 18.99
C ASP A 127 13.26 1.69 18.11
N PRO A 128 12.99 1.23 16.86
CA PRO A 128 14.07 0.74 15.97
C PRO A 128 15.14 1.79 15.69
N LEU A 129 14.75 3.06 15.53
CA LEU A 129 15.71 4.13 15.33
C LEU A 129 16.55 4.37 16.59
N ALA A 130 15.93 4.39 17.77
CA ALA A 130 16.62 4.54 19.05
C ALA A 130 17.67 3.44 19.28
N GLU A 131 17.30 2.18 19.05
CA GLU A 131 18.20 1.03 19.17
C GLU A 131 19.42 1.19 18.25
N SER A 132 19.20 1.64 17.01
CA SER A 132 20.27 1.79 16.01
C SER A 132 21.25 2.95 16.23
N ILE A 133 20.99 3.85 17.20
CA ILE A 133 21.85 5.03 17.47
C ILE A 133 23.10 4.63 18.25
N ALA A 134 22.97 3.71 19.20
CA ALA A 134 24.06 3.30 20.07
C ALA A 134 25.24 2.76 19.24
N ASP A 135 24.93 1.85 18.32
CA ASP A 135 25.88 1.08 17.52
C ASP A 135 26.29 1.75 16.20
N GLU A 136 25.89 3.00 15.93
CA GLU A 136 26.26 3.68 14.69
C GLU A 136 27.72 4.16 14.73
N PRO A 137 28.63 3.61 13.89
CA PRO A 137 30.03 4.01 13.87
C PRO A 137 30.25 5.37 13.18
N ASP A 138 29.39 5.76 12.23
CA ASP A 138 29.56 7.03 11.51
C ASP A 138 28.98 8.21 12.31
N ALA A 139 29.86 9.13 12.71
CA ALA A 139 29.49 10.25 13.56
C ALA A 139 28.48 11.22 12.90
N ALA A 140 28.50 11.36 11.56
CA ALA A 140 27.58 12.23 10.86
C ALA A 140 26.17 11.62 10.79
N LEU A 141 26.09 10.32 10.51
CA LEU A 141 24.86 9.56 10.48
C LEU A 141 24.25 9.42 11.88
N LYS A 142 25.07 9.23 12.92
CA LYS A 142 24.62 9.23 14.32
C LYS A 142 23.91 10.53 14.70
N ARG A 143 24.54 11.69 14.45
CA ARG A 143 23.91 13.02 14.65
C ARG A 143 22.62 13.20 13.86
N ARG A 144 22.51 12.54 12.70
CA ARG A 144 21.30 12.58 11.88
C ARG A 144 20.18 11.72 12.48
N LYS A 145 20.50 10.51 12.96
CA LYS A 145 19.58 9.64 13.68
C LYS A 145 19.06 10.33 14.95
N ASP A 146 19.94 10.97 15.74
CA ASP A 146 19.55 11.71 16.95
C ASP A 146 18.55 12.84 16.67
N ARG A 147 18.82 13.65 15.64
CA ARG A 147 17.89 14.72 15.23
C ARG A 147 16.54 14.16 14.80
N LEU A 148 16.54 13.08 14.03
CA LEU A 148 15.32 12.44 13.56
C LEU A 148 14.53 11.83 14.73
N GLN A 149 15.20 11.19 15.68
CA GLN A 149 14.61 10.66 16.90
C GLN A 149 13.91 11.75 17.70
N ASN A 150 14.58 12.90 17.89
CA ASN A 150 13.99 14.05 18.57
C ASN A 150 12.76 14.61 17.82
N CYS A 151 12.80 14.66 16.48
CA CYS A 151 11.64 15.07 15.69
C CYS A 151 10.45 14.11 15.86
N LEU A 152 10.69 12.79 15.82
CA LEU A 152 9.64 11.79 16.00
C LEU A 152 9.08 11.82 17.42
N ALA A 153 9.94 11.93 18.44
CA ALA A 153 9.53 12.04 19.84
C ALA A 153 8.74 13.32 20.11
N ALA A 154 9.13 14.46 19.55
CA ALA A 154 8.37 15.71 19.67
C ALA A 154 6.99 15.60 18.99
N ARG A 155 6.92 14.89 17.85
CA ARG A 155 5.69 14.74 17.07
C ARG A 155 4.72 13.72 17.66
N PHE A 156 5.22 12.64 18.26
CA PHE A 156 4.40 11.49 18.66
C PHE A 156 4.57 11.08 20.13
N GLY A 157 5.41 11.74 20.92
CA GLY A 157 5.78 11.35 22.30
C GLY A 157 4.64 11.33 23.33
N ALA A 158 3.45 11.84 23.00
CA ALA A 158 2.23 11.65 23.80
C ALA A 158 1.43 10.38 23.40
N LEU A 159 1.55 9.93 22.15
CA LEU A 159 0.82 8.78 21.60
C LEU A 159 1.38 7.44 22.11
N GLU A 160 2.69 7.35 22.36
CA GLU A 160 3.33 6.15 22.93
C GLU A 160 2.84 5.85 24.36
N ARG A 161 2.74 6.88 25.22
CA ARG A 161 2.17 6.72 26.57
C ARG A 161 0.72 6.25 26.50
N GLY A 162 -0.11 6.83 25.62
CA GLY A 162 -1.51 6.47 25.45
C GLY A 162 -1.76 5.05 24.92
N ARG A 163 -0.85 4.51 24.09
CA ARG A 163 -1.01 3.20 23.46
C ARG A 163 -0.65 2.04 24.38
N VAL A 164 0.34 2.21 25.27
CA VAL A 164 0.65 1.22 26.32
C VAL A 164 -0.52 1.07 27.30
N ILE A 165 -1.14 2.17 27.74
CA ILE A 165 -2.35 2.12 28.60
C ILE A 165 -3.57 1.53 27.87
N HIS A 166 -3.77 1.82 26.58
CA HIS A 166 -4.90 1.26 25.82
C HIS A 166 -4.76 -0.26 25.58
N ASN A 167 -3.54 -0.77 25.40
CA ASN A 167 -3.28 -2.19 25.23
C ASN A 167 -3.26 -2.97 26.56
N ALA A 168 -2.84 -2.33 27.66
CA ALA A 168 -2.93 -2.92 29.00
C ALA A 168 -4.39 -3.02 29.49
N ALA A 169 -5.26 -2.04 29.16
CA ALA A 169 -6.67 -2.07 29.54
C ALA A 169 -7.52 -3.10 28.79
N LYS A 170 -7.02 -3.71 27.71
CA LYS A 170 -7.70 -4.80 26.97
C LYS A 170 -7.40 -6.19 27.51
N ALA A 171 -6.50 -6.31 28.49
CA ALA A 171 -6.02 -7.59 28.99
C ALA A 171 -6.29 -7.77 30.49
N GLU A 172 -7.49 -7.44 30.99
CA GLU A 172 -7.98 -8.00 32.26
C GLU A 172 -9.50 -7.76 32.41
N THR A 173 -10.29 -8.75 32.05
CA THR A 173 -11.62 -8.93 32.64
C THR A 173 -11.88 -10.43 32.77
N PRO A 174 -11.60 -11.05 33.93
CA PRO A 174 -12.07 -12.39 34.19
C PRO A 174 -13.59 -12.33 34.35
N ARG A 175 -14.33 -13.01 33.46
CA ARG A 175 -15.76 -13.27 33.62
C ARG A 175 -15.95 -14.20 34.82
N GLY A 176 -16.11 -13.62 36.00
CA GLY A 176 -16.61 -14.29 37.19
C GLY A 176 -18.12 -14.14 37.27
N VAL A 177 -18.85 -15.23 37.00
CA VAL A 177 -20.29 -15.34 37.26
C VAL A 177 -20.52 -15.24 38.77
N LEU A 178 -21.31 -14.25 39.22
CA LEU A 178 -21.95 -14.27 40.53
C LEU A 178 -23.31 -13.58 40.46
N ARG A 179 -24.35 -14.41 40.44
CA ARG A 179 -25.74 -14.01 40.72
C ARG A 179 -25.84 -13.58 42.17
N ARG A 180 -26.45 -12.42 42.46
CA ARG A 180 -27.34 -12.24 43.63
C ARG A 180 -28.48 -11.29 43.28
N LYS A 181 -29.69 -11.78 43.49
CA LYS A 181 -30.92 -11.01 43.70
C LYS A 181 -30.73 -10.05 44.88
N VAL A 182 -31.44 -8.93 44.90
CA VAL A 182 -32.53 -8.62 45.85
C VAL A 182 -32.99 -7.16 45.65
N SER A 183 -34.32 -6.99 45.66
CA SER A 183 -35.15 -5.77 45.75
C SER A 183 -34.63 -4.79 46.82
N VAL A 184 -34.88 -3.48 46.78
CA VAL A 184 -36.12 -2.69 46.63
C VAL A 184 -35.75 -1.35 46.01
#